data_AF-A0A9W3JW52-F1
#
_entry.id   AF-A0A9W3JW52-F1
#
_cell.length_a   1.000
_cell.length_b   1.000
_cell.length_c   1.000
_cell.angle_alpha   90.00
_cell.angle_beta   90.00
_cell.angle_gamma   90.00
#
_symmetry.space_group_name_H-M   'P 1'
#
loop_
_entity.id
_entity.type
_entity.pdbx_description
1 polymer ?
#
loop_
_entity_poly.entity_id
_entity_poly.type
_entity_poly.pdbx_seq_one_letter_code
_entity_poly.pdbx_strand_id
1 'polypeptide(L)' 'MNENEFYKPVVPEWVAKILEKKKRNDPLATIGHSKEWENWKRKYPRKYKYAMLNGWIVEEK' A
#
# COMPACT_ATOMS: atom_id res chain seq x y z
N MET A 1 5.80 -27.81 -3.89
CA MET A 1 6.01 -26.43 -3.39
C MET A 1 4.65 -25.78 -3.48
N ASN A 2 3.96 -25.55 -2.35
CA ASN A 2 2.53 -25.26 -2.38
C ASN A 2 2.25 -23.87 -2.95
N GLU A 3 1.30 -23.87 -3.88
CA GLU A 3 0.83 -22.75 -4.69
C GLU A 3 0.11 -21.69 -3.82
N ASN A 4 0.39 -20.42 -4.12
CA ASN A 4 -0.12 -19.18 -3.51
C ASN A 4 0.75 -18.51 -2.44
N GLU A 5 2.02 -18.25 -2.77
CA GLU A 5 2.70 -17.07 -2.24
C GLU A 5 2.04 -15.82 -2.84
N PHE A 6 0.90 -15.42 -2.28
CA PHE A 6 0.29 -14.12 -2.58
C PHE A 6 1.35 -13.05 -2.29
N TYR A 7 1.96 -12.49 -3.36
CA TYR A 7 3.01 -11.48 -3.22
C TYR A 7 2.50 -10.32 -2.37
N LYS A 8 3.13 -10.14 -1.19
CA LYS A 8 2.88 -9.03 -0.28
C LYS A 8 4.03 -8.04 -0.42
N PRO A 9 3.82 -6.89 -1.06
CA PRO A 9 4.88 -5.90 -1.22
C PRO A 9 5.24 -5.28 0.14
N VAL A 10 6.54 -5.03 0.30
CA VAL A 10 7.06 -4.18 1.38
C VAL A 10 6.82 -2.72 1.01
N VAL A 11 6.17 -1.99 1.92
CA VAL A 11 5.79 -0.59 1.77
C VAL A 11 6.22 0.22 3.00
N PRO A 12 6.55 1.51 2.84
CA PRO A 12 6.91 2.36 3.98
C PRO A 12 5.69 2.60 4.88
N GLU A 13 5.93 2.94 6.15
CA GLU A 13 4.89 3.11 7.17
C GLU A 13 3.79 4.11 6.77
N TRP A 14 4.17 5.25 6.17
CA TRP A 14 3.20 6.24 5.73
C TRP A 14 2.27 5.71 4.63
N VAL A 15 2.76 4.83 3.74
CA VAL A 15 1.94 4.15 2.73
C VAL A 15 1.02 3.13 3.37
N ALA A 16 1.52 2.35 4.33
CA ALA A 16 0.73 1.39 5.07
C ALA A 16 -0.47 2.04 5.78
N LYS A 17 -0.24 3.20 6.43
CA LYS A 17 -1.29 4.00 7.07
C LYS A 17 -2.37 4.45 6.07
N ILE A 18 -1.98 4.90 4.87
CA ILE A 18 -2.94 5.29 3.81
C ILE A 18 -3.72 4.08 3.32
N LEU A 19 -3.06 2.95 3.07
CA LEU A 19 -3.69 1.71 2.61
C LEU A 19 -4.70 1.19 3.65
N GLU A 20 -4.37 1.24 4.94
CA GLU A 20 -5.28 0.86 6.02
C GLU A 20 -6.52 1.77 6.05
N LYS A 21 -6.35 3.09 5.98
CA LYS A 21 -7.45 4.05 5.89
C LYS A 21 -8.32 3.80 4.65
N LYS A 22 -7.71 3.55 3.48
CA LYS A 22 -8.43 3.18 2.25
C LYS A 22 -9.22 1.88 2.40
N LYS A 23 -8.67 0.87 3.08
CA LYS A 23 -9.37 -0.39 3.37
C LYS A 23 -10.60 -0.16 4.26
N ARG A 24 -10.57 0.85 5.12
CA ARG A 24 -11.72 1.30 5.93
C ARG A 24 -12.70 2.22 5.18
N ASN A 25 -12.51 2.41 3.86
CA ASN A 25 -13.28 3.34 3.02
C ASN A 25 -13.20 4.81 3.46
N ASP A 26 -12.10 5.22 4.10
CA ASP A 26 -11.90 6.60 4.52
C ASP A 26 -11.63 7.51 3.30
N PRO A 27 -12.48 8.51 3.01
CA PRO A 27 -12.31 9.40 1.86
C PRO A 27 -11.13 10.36 2.02
N LEU A 28 -10.64 10.55 3.24
CA LEU A 28 -9.51 11.40 3.61
C LEU A 28 -8.24 10.57 3.86
N ALA A 29 -8.19 9.33 3.39
CA ALA A 29 -7.07 8.43 3.61
C ALA A 29 -5.73 9.02 3.17
N THR A 30 -5.73 9.89 2.15
CA THR A 30 -4.52 10.50 1.58
C THR A 30 -4.25 11.90 2.10
N ILE A 31 -5.07 12.44 3.02
CA ILE A 31 -4.93 13.81 3.51
C ILE A 31 -3.55 13.97 4.19
N GLY A 32 -2.85 15.06 3.88
CA GLY A 32 -1.47 15.29 4.31
C GLY A 32 -0.38 14.65 3.45
N HIS A 33 -0.71 13.63 2.65
CA HIS A 33 0.24 12.92 1.77
C HIS A 33 -0.20 12.81 0.32
N SER A 34 -1.22 13.56 -0.13
CA SER A 34 -1.84 13.40 -1.46
C SER A 34 -0.84 13.39 -2.61
N LYS A 35 0.14 14.31 -2.60
CA LYS A 35 1.17 14.41 -3.65
C LYS A 35 2.17 13.25 -3.61
N GLU A 36 2.64 12.88 -2.41
CA GLU A 36 3.56 11.76 -2.23
C GLU A 36 2.90 10.43 -2.58
N TRP A 37 1.64 10.26 -2.19
CA TRP A 37 0.81 9.11 -2.51
C TRP A 37 0.63 8.94 -4.02
N GLU A 38 0.28 10.01 -4.73
CA GLU A 38 0.19 10.05 -6.18
C GLU A 38 1.51 9.62 -6.84
N ASN A 39 2.63 10.18 -6.38
CA ASN A 39 3.95 9.85 -6.89
C ASN A 39 4.34 8.39 -6.60
N TRP A 40 4.05 7.90 -5.40
CA TRP A 40 4.34 6.52 -5.00
C TRP A 40 3.55 5.51 -5.84
N LYS A 41 2.25 5.74 -6.08
CA LYS A 41 1.45 4.90 -6.98
C LYS A 41 2.02 4.87 -8.39
N ARG A 42 2.48 6.01 -8.92
CA ARG A 42 3.10 6.10 -10.25
C ARG A 42 4.44 5.35 -10.31
N LYS A 43 5.25 5.44 -9.25
CA LYS A 43 6.55 4.78 -9.16
C LYS A 43 6.44 3.27 -8.93
N TYR A 44 5.43 2.83 -8.17
CA TYR A 44 5.26 1.43 -7.76
C TYR A 44 3.84 0.88 -8.05
N PRO A 45 3.38 0.88 -9.31
CA PRO A 45 2.01 0.48 -9.65
C PRO A 45 1.71 -0.98 -9.30
N ARG A 46 2.69 -1.87 -9.46
CA ARG A 46 2.56 -3.29 -9.09
C ARG A 46 2.45 -3.46 -7.58
N LYS A 47 3.28 -2.76 -6.79
CA LYS A 47 3.18 -2.81 -5.32
C LYS A 47 1.82 -2.31 -4.86
N TYR A 48 1.30 -1.23 -5.42
CA TYR A 48 -0.04 -0.76 -5.07
C TYR A 48 -1.12 -1.82 -5.36
N LYS A 49 -1.12 -2.41 -6.57
CA LYS A 49 -2.07 -3.45 -6.97
C LYS A 49 -2.04 -4.63 -6.00
N TYR A 50 -0.85 -5.19 -5.73
CA TYR A 50 -0.72 -6.35 -4.87
C TYR A 50 -0.97 -6.02 -3.39
N ALA A 51 -0.64 -4.82 -2.92
CA ALA A 51 -0.98 -4.37 -1.57
C ALA A 51 -2.49 -4.39 -1.35
N MET A 52 -3.27 -3.90 -2.32
CA MET A 52 -4.74 -3.88 -2.24
C MET A 52 -5.36 -5.28 -2.34
N LEU A 53 -4.76 -6.20 -3.12
CA LEU A 53 -5.29 -7.55 -3.33
C LEU A 53 -4.88 -8.54 -2.23
N ASN A 54 -3.61 -8.54 -1.84
CA ASN A 54 -2.98 -9.58 -1.02
C ASN A 54 -2.58 -9.08 0.38
N GLY A 55 -2.69 -7.77 0.62
CA GLY A 55 -2.09 -7.11 1.79
C GLY A 55 -0.63 -6.69 1.55
N TRP A 56 -0.03 -6.06 2.55
CA TRP A 56 1.32 -5.49 2.49
C TRP A 56 2.09 -5.79 3.76
N ILE A 57 3.41 -5.60 3.71
CA ILE A 57 4.32 -5.66 4.85
C ILE A 57 4.86 -4.25 5.08
N VAL A 58 4.89 -3.80 6.33
CA VAL A 58 5.47 -2.50 6.69
C VAL A 58 6.99 -2.65 6.76
N GLU A 59 7.72 -1.75 6.11
CA GLU A 59 9.17 -1.66 6.26
C GLU A 59 9.49 -1.23 7.71
N GLU A 60 9.88 -2.20 8.55
CA GLU A 60 10.45 -1.93 9.87
C GLU A 60 11.83 -1.32 9.68
N LYS A 61 12.04 -0.16 10.29
CA LYS A 61 13.27 0.63 10.18
C LYS A 61 14.19 0.36 11.36
#